data_AF-A0AAD4VFJ6-F1
#
_entry.id   AF-A0AAD4VFJ6-F1
#
_cell.length_a   1.000
_cell.length_b   1.000
_cell.length_c   1.000
_cell.angle_alpha   90.00
_cell.angle_beta   90.00
_cell.angle_gamma   90.00
#
_symmetry.space_group_name_H-M   'P 1'
#
loop_
_entity.id
_entity.type
_entity.pdbx_description
1 polymer ?
#
loop_
_entity_poly.entity_id
_entity_poly.type
_entity_poly.pdbx_seq_one_letter_code
_entity_poly.pdbx_strand_id
1 'polypeptide(L)'
;MCLSPHWGKRASTLSGWLLQSVFWNIWLERNRRIFGQYKGVGVGELWDRVKFWAALWASVTPDFKDYSYSSILRDMAAAVM
;
A
#
# COMPACT_ATOMS: atom_id res chain seq x y z
N MET A 1 -20.06 -7.39 -16.05
CA MET A 1 -18.62 -7.14 -16.25
C MET A 1 -17.86 -8.39 -15.82
N CYS A 2 -17.36 -9.19 -16.74
CA CYS A 2 -16.53 -10.35 -16.41
C CYS A 2 -15.11 -9.84 -16.13
N LEU A 3 -14.77 -9.68 -14.85
CA LEU A 3 -13.39 -9.41 -14.44
C LEU A 3 -12.54 -10.62 -14.83
N SER A 4 -11.57 -10.39 -15.71
CA SER A 4 -10.68 -11.44 -16.18
C SER A 4 -9.91 -12.04 -14.99
N PRO A 5 -9.69 -13.36 -14.91
CA PRO A 5 -9.12 -14.02 -13.73
C PRO A 5 -7.75 -13.48 -13.28
N HIS A 6 -6.99 -12.85 -14.19
CA HIS A 6 -5.74 -12.17 -13.86
C HIS A 6 -5.94 -10.90 -13.00
N TRP A 7 -7.06 -10.20 -13.15
CA TRP A 7 -7.39 -9.02 -12.34
C TRP A 7 -7.71 -9.40 -10.90
N GLY A 8 -8.43 -10.51 -10.67
CA GLY A 8 -8.77 -10.97 -9.32
C GLY A 8 -7.54 -11.33 -8.48
N LYS A 9 -6.58 -12.05 -9.08
CA LYS A 9 -5.31 -12.41 -8.40
C LYS A 9 -4.46 -11.17 -8.09
N ARG A 10 -4.38 -10.22 -9.02
CA ARG A 10 -3.66 -8.95 -8.83
C ARG A 10 -4.30 -8.08 -7.76
N ALA A 11 -5.62 -7.92 -7.78
CA ALA A 11 -6.35 -7.16 -6.76
C ALA A 11 -6.14 -7.75 -5.36
N SER A 12 -6.18 -9.09 -5.24
CA SER A 12 -5.89 -9.76 -3.96
C SER A 12 -4.45 -9.57 -3.50
N THR A 13 -3.49 -9.49 -4.42
CA THR A 13 -2.08 -9.25 -4.08
C THR A 13 -1.88 -7.81 -3.62
N LEU A 14 -2.51 -6.85 -4.30
CA LEU A 14 -2.47 -5.43 -3.94
C LEU A 14 -3.14 -5.19 -2.58
N SER A 15 -4.28 -5.82 -2.30
CA SER A 15 -4.96 -5.69 -1.00
C SER A 15 -4.14 -6.29 0.14
N GLY A 16 -3.46 -7.42 -0.09
CA GLY A 16 -2.52 -8.00 0.88
C GLY A 16 -1.38 -7.05 1.22
N TRP A 17 -0.74 -6.45 0.22
CA TRP A 17 0.33 -5.46 0.43
C TRP A 17 -0.16 -4.17 1.08
N LEU A 18 -1.39 -3.75 0.79
CA LEU A 18 -2.02 -2.59 1.42
C LEU A 18 -2.23 -2.83 2.92
N LEU A 19 -2.80 -3.98 3.30
CA LEU A 19 -2.97 -4.37 4.71
C LEU A 19 -1.63 -4.46 5.43
N GLN A 20 -0.63 -5.10 4.81
CA GLN A 20 0.72 -5.19 5.37
C GLN A 20 1.32 -3.79 5.60
N SER A 21 1.12 -2.87 4.66
CA SER A 21 1.61 -1.49 4.75
C SER A 21 0.90 -0.67 5.83
N VAL A 22 -0.40 -0.91 6.05
CA VAL A 22 -1.15 -0.33 7.18
C VAL A 22 -0.57 -0.79 8.51
N PHE A 23 -0.41 -2.10 8.69
CA PHE A 23 0.17 -2.65 9.93
C PHE A 23 1.59 -2.12 10.18
N TRP A 24 2.41 -2.05 9.12
CA TRP A 24 3.76 -1.51 9.20
C TRP A 24 3.81 -0.04 9.62
N ASN A 25 2.95 0.81 9.03
CA ASN A 25 2.91 2.23 9.37
C ASN A 25 2.39 2.48 10.79
N ILE A 26 1.36 1.73 11.22
CA ILE A 26 0.86 1.81 12.60
C ILE A 26 1.98 1.42 13.59
N TRP A 27 2.71 0.35 13.29
CA TRP A 27 3.83 -0.10 14.11
C TRP A 27 4.96 0.94 14.18
N LEU A 28 5.36 1.53 13.05
CA LEU A 28 6.37 2.60 13.02
C LEU A 28 5.94 3.86 13.77
N GLU A 29 4.69 4.30 13.61
CA GLU A 29 4.14 5.45 14.31
C GLU A 29 4.08 5.22 15.82
N ARG A 30 3.65 4.03 16.24
CA ARG A 30 3.65 3.64 17.65
C ARG A 30 5.06 3.64 18.23
N ASN A 31 6.02 3.04 17.54
CA ASN A 31 7.41 3.02 18.00
C ASN A 31 8.02 4.41 18.05
N ARG A 32 7.79 5.26 17.05
CA ARG A 32 8.28 6.65 17.07
C ARG A 32 7.70 7.47 18.21
N ARG A 33 6.43 7.25 18.58
CA ARG A 33 5.79 7.94 19.73
C ARG A 33 6.33 7.44 21.07
N ILE A 34 6.70 6.17 21.18
CA ILE A 34 7.25 5.57 22.42
C ILE A 34 8.73 5.93 22.59
N PHE A 35 9.52 5.86 21.52
CA PHE A 35 10.98 5.99 21.56
C PHE A 35 11.49 7.37 21.13
N GLY A 36 10.62 8.28 20.70
CA GLY A 36 10.97 9.65 20.36
C GLY A 36 9.90 10.63 20.85
N GLN A 37 10.27 11.90 21.09
CA GLN A 37 9.33 13.00 21.36
C GLN A 37 8.52 13.39 20.10
N TYR A 38 8.09 12.40 19.33
CA TYR A 38 7.37 12.55 18.09
C TYR A 38 5.88 12.65 18.39
N LYS A 39 5.29 13.81 18.07
CA LYS A 39 3.86 14.07 18.28
C LYS A 39 2.94 13.29 17.31
N GLY A 40 3.52 12.66 16.29
CA GLY A 40 2.77 12.02 15.22
C GLY A 40 2.53 12.92 14.02
N VAL A 41 2.00 12.33 12.95
CA VAL A 41 1.50 13.06 11.77
C VAL A 41 -0.01 12.90 11.63
N GLY A 42 -0.62 13.77 10.82
CA GLY A 42 -2.05 13.71 10.51
C GLY A 42 -2.42 12.47 9.70
N VAL A 43 -3.71 12.11 9.73
CA VAL A 43 -4.25 10.93 9.04
C VAL A 43 -3.94 10.94 7.53
N GLY A 44 -3.99 12.12 6.89
CA GLY A 44 -3.68 12.26 5.46
C GLY A 44 -2.25 11.83 5.13
N GLU A 45 -1.26 12.35 5.86
CA GLU A 45 0.14 11.99 5.66
C GLU A 45 0.42 10.52 5.99
N LEU A 46 -0.27 9.97 7.00
CA LEU A 46 -0.23 8.55 7.32
C LEU A 46 -0.69 7.69 6.14
N TRP A 47 -1.79 8.11 5.50
CA TRP A 47 -2.37 7.41 4.37
C TRP A 47 -1.50 7.49 3.12
N ASP A 48 -0.85 8.63 2.88
CA ASP A 48 0.13 8.78 1.80
C ASP A 48 1.34 7.86 2.01
N ARG A 49 1.84 7.72 3.24
CA ARG A 49 2.89 6.74 3.56
C ARG A 49 2.42 5.31 3.33
N VAL A 50 1.21 4.95 3.75
CA VAL A 50 0.63 3.61 3.49
C VAL A 50 0.58 3.32 2.00
N LYS A 51 0.05 4.24 1.19
CA LYS A 51 -0.01 4.07 -0.28
C LYS A 51 1.38 3.93 -0.89
N PHE A 52 2.33 4.77 -0.47
CA PHE A 52 3.70 4.71 -0.94
C PHE A 52 4.34 3.34 -0.66
N TRP A 53 4.26 2.86 0.58
CA TRP A 53 4.82 1.57 0.96
C TRP A 53 4.13 0.43 0.23
N ALA A 54 2.79 0.48 0.12
CA ALA A 54 2.04 -0.55 -0.58
C ALA A 54 2.41 -0.62 -2.07
N ALA A 55 2.52 0.54 -2.74
CA ALA A 55 2.93 0.60 -4.14
C ALA A 55 4.39 0.19 -4.35
N LEU A 56 5.28 0.49 -3.41
CA LEU A 56 6.67 0.05 -3.42
C LEU A 56 6.78 -1.48 -3.28
N TRP A 57 6.02 -2.08 -2.37
CA TRP A 57 6.02 -3.55 -2.21
C TRP A 57 5.37 -4.26 -3.39
N ALA A 58 4.33 -3.66 -3.97
CA ALA A 58 3.73 -4.17 -5.20
C ALA A 58 4.71 -4.12 -6.38
N SER A 59 5.51 -3.05 -6.54
CA SER A 59 6.43 -2.92 -7.67
C SER A 59 7.61 -3.91 -7.64
N VAL A 60 8.03 -4.36 -6.45
CA VAL A 60 9.06 -5.40 -6.31
C VAL A 60 8.50 -6.82 -6.47
N THR A 61 7.18 -6.98 -6.59
CA THR A 61 6.55 -8.28 -6.82
C THR A 61 6.66 -8.66 -8.30
N PRO A 62 7.00 -9.93 -8.65
CA PRO A 62 7.14 -10.36 -10.05
C PRO A 62 5.90 -10.09 -10.92
N ASP A 63 4.71 -10.11 -10.30
CA ASP A 63 3.42 -9.86 -10.96
C ASP A 63 3.28 -8.43 -11.53
N PHE A 64 4.12 -7.48 -11.10
CA PHE A 64 4.09 -6.06 -11.48
C PHE A 64 5.43 -5.54 -12.02
N LYS A 65 6.37 -6.43 -12.36
CA LYS A 65 7.73 -6.07 -12.80
C LYS A 65 7.78 -5.11 -14.00
N ASP A 66 6.79 -5.17 -14.89
CA ASP A 66 6.71 -4.33 -16.10
C ASP A 66 5.74 -3.15 -15.95
N TYR A 67 5.17 -2.93 -14.76
CA TYR A 67 4.19 -1.87 -14.53
C TYR A 67 4.85 -0.61 -13.97
N SER A 68 4.51 0.55 -14.56
CA SER A 68 4.93 1.83 -13.99
C SER A 68 4.31 2.04 -12.60
N TYR A 69 5.04 2.73 -11.72
CA TYR A 69 4.56 3.11 -10.39
C TYR A 69 3.19 3.82 -10.43
N SER A 70 2.97 4.69 -11.43
CA SER A 70 1.69 5.37 -11.65
C SER A 70 0.54 4.41 -11.96
N SER A 71 0.81 3.33 -12.70
CA SER A 71 -0.17 2.31 -13.03
C SER A 71 -0.53 1.48 -11.80
N ILE A 72 0.47 1.11 -10.98
CA ILE A 72 0.27 0.38 -9.73
C ILE A 72 -0.57 1.20 -8.74
N LEU A 73 -0.29 2.51 -8.61
CA LEU A 73 -1.09 3.41 -7.76
C LEU A 73 -2.54 3.53 -8.23
N ARG A 74 -2.76 3.60 -9.54
CA ARG A 74 -4.11 3.63 -10.11
C ARG A 74 -4.88 2.34 -9.83
N ASP A 75 -4.21 1.19 -10.00
CA ASP A 75 -4.81 -0.12 -9.76
C ASP A 75 -5.04 -0.35 -8.26
N MET A 76 -4.19 0.20 -7.37
CA MET A 76 -4.44 0.25 -5.93
C MET A 76 -5.65 1.11 -5.58
N ALA A 77 -5.78 2.30 -6.18
CA ALA A 77 -6.95 3.15 -5.94
C ALA A 77 -8.25 2.44 -6.38
N ALA A 78 -8.19 1.67 -7.46
CA ALA A 78 -9.31 0.83 -7.92
C ALA A 78 -9.55 -0.42 -7.05
N ALA A 79 -8.56 -0.90 -6.30
CA ALA A 79 -8.71 -2.02 -5.36
C ALA A 79 -9.23 -1.60 -3.98
N VAL A 80 -9.19 -0.30 -3.66
CA VAL A 80 -9.65 0.28 -2.38
C VAL A 80 -11.05 0.89 -2.49
N MET A 81 -11.50 1.27 -3.69
CA MET A 81 -12.90 1.65 -4.00
C MET A 81 -13.74 0.43 -4.36
#